data_AF-A0AA42EDL8-F1
#
_entry.id   AF-A0AA42EDL8-F1
#
_cell.length_a   1.000
_cell.length_b   1.000
_cell.length_c   1.000
_cell.angle_alpha   90.00
_cell.angle_beta   90.00
_cell.angle_gamma   90.00
#
_symmetry.space_group_name_H-M   'P 1'
#
loop_
_entity.id
_entity.type
_entity.pdbx_description
1 polymer ?
#
loop_
_entity_poly.entity_id
_entity_poly.type
_entity_poly.pdbx_seq_one_letter_code
_entity_poly.pdbx_strand_id
1 'polypeptide(L)'
;DATPVTAGRLDTGTGFAAVETPRGRLHHLAALDRSDRVARYLILAPTEWNFAAGGPCAAALAGIEIGPGDPSGTIRRLASLFDPCVECRVEVRGTAGGADDRQEGS
;
A
#
# COMPACT_ATOMS: atom_id res chain seq x y z
N ASP A 1 17.89 -0.75 -12.43
CA ASP A 1 18.73 0.42 -12.14
C ASP A 1 17.80 1.52 -11.68
N ALA A 2 18.01 2.07 -10.48
CA ALA A 2 17.07 2.98 -9.85
C ALA A 2 17.66 4.40 -9.93
N THR A 3 17.18 5.21 -10.86
CA THR A 3 17.70 6.56 -11.08
C THR A 3 17.20 7.48 -9.94
N PRO A 4 18.10 8.14 -9.19
CA PRO A 4 17.68 9.07 -8.15
C PRO A 4 16.93 10.23 -8.79
N VAL A 5 15.70 10.46 -8.34
CA VAL A 5 14.88 11.58 -8.81
C VAL A 5 15.26 12.85 -8.08
N THR A 6 15.58 12.72 -6.79
CA THR A 6 16.09 13.80 -5.97
C THR A 6 16.81 13.22 -4.75
N ALA A 7 17.86 13.90 -4.31
CA ALA A 7 18.52 13.61 -3.05
C ALA A 7 19.10 14.90 -2.49
N GLY A 8 19.24 14.98 -1.18
CA GLY A 8 19.72 16.20 -0.54
C GLY A 8 19.99 16.03 0.95
N ARG A 9 20.57 17.08 1.52
CA ARG A 9 20.76 17.21 2.97
C ARG A 9 19.62 18.04 3.55
N LEU A 10 19.04 17.58 4.65
CA LEU A 10 18.06 18.35 5.43
C LEU A 10 18.75 19.13 6.55
N ASP A 11 19.80 18.55 7.14
CA ASP A 11 20.62 19.18 8.19
C ASP A 11 22.03 18.55 8.22
N THR A 12 22.85 18.93 9.19
CA THR A 12 24.10 18.26 9.54
C THR A 12 23.84 16.81 9.92
N GLY A 13 24.50 15.88 9.22
CA GLY A 13 24.33 14.45 9.44
C GLY A 13 23.00 13.86 8.93
N THR A 14 22.03 14.66 8.46
CA THR A 14 20.73 14.16 8.00
C THR A 14 20.53 14.40 6.50
N GLY A 15 20.20 13.34 5.77
CA GLY A 15 19.96 13.39 4.33
C GLY A 15 18.80 12.51 3.89
N PHE A 16 18.26 12.79 2.71
CA PHE A 16 17.19 12.03 2.10
C PHE A 16 17.53 11.69 0.64
N ALA A 17 16.88 10.65 0.13
CA ALA A 17 16.88 10.30 -1.28
C ALA A 17 15.50 9.80 -1.69
N ALA A 18 15.06 10.17 -2.88
CA ALA A 18 13.90 9.61 -3.53
C ALA A 18 14.30 9.07 -4.91
N VAL A 19 13.95 7.83 -5.17
CA VAL A 19 14.42 7.07 -6.33
C VAL A 19 13.23 6.44 -7.04
N GLU A 20 13.18 6.53 -8.37
CA GLU A 20 12.16 5.79 -9.12
C GLU A 20 12.51 4.30 -9.15
N THR A 21 11.51 3.47 -8.90
CA THR A 21 11.60 2.01 -9.02
C THR A 21 10.44 1.51 -9.89
N PRO A 22 10.47 0.25 -10.38
CA PRO A 22 9.37 -0.30 -11.18
C PRO A 22 8.00 -0.26 -10.47
N ARG A 23 7.98 -0.26 -9.13
CA ARG A 23 6.75 -0.25 -8.30
C ARG A 23 6.32 1.15 -7.84
N GLY A 24 7.02 2.18 -8.32
CA GLY A 24 6.84 3.57 -7.89
C GLY A 24 8.02 4.09 -7.09
N ARG A 25 7.84 5.27 -6.47
CA ARG A 25 8.91 6.02 -5.83
C ARG A 25 9.24 5.47 -4.45
N LEU A 26 10.52 5.19 -4.24
CA LEU A 26 11.09 4.76 -2.97
C LEU A 26 11.75 5.94 -2.28
N HIS A 27 11.43 6.18 -1.00
CA HIS A 27 12.01 7.25 -0.20
C HIS A 27 12.88 6.70 0.92
N HIS A 28 14.06 7.32 1.09
CA HIS A 28 15.00 7.06 2.17
C HIS A 28 15.25 8.34 2.96
N LEU A 29 15.34 8.21 4.28
CA LEU A 29 15.82 9.24 5.18
C LEU A 29 16.85 8.64 6.12
N ALA A 30 18.05 9.20 6.15
CA ALA A 30 19.14 8.74 7.00
C ALA A 30 19.62 9.90 7.89
N ALA A 31 19.93 9.59 9.15
CA ALA A 31 20.61 10.49 10.06
C ALA A 31 21.83 9.80 10.67
N LEU A 32 22.96 10.50 10.69
CA LEU A 32 24.22 10.08 11.29
C LEU A 32 24.39 10.68 12.68
N ASP A 33 25.06 9.96 13.57
CA ASP A 33 25.55 10.50 14.84
C ASP A 33 26.88 11.26 14.66
N ARG A 34 27.43 11.76 15.77
CA ARG A 34 28.71 12.50 15.80
C ARG A 34 29.93 11.66 15.44
N SER A 35 29.79 10.34 15.37
CA SER A 35 30.85 9.40 15.00
C SER A 35 30.62 8.85 13.59
N ASP A 36 29.81 9.53 12.77
CA ASP A 36 29.48 9.19 11.40
C ASP A 36 28.81 7.80 11.23
N ARG A 37 28.11 7.32 12.26
CA ARG A 37 27.33 6.06 12.20
C ARG A 37 25.86 6.35 11.98
N VAL A 38 25.15 5.43 11.30
CA VAL A 38 23.71 5.55 11.10
C VAL A 38 22.98 5.45 12.44
N ALA A 39 22.51 6.60 12.93
CA ALA A 39 21.72 6.70 14.14
C ALA A 39 20.23 6.43 13.86
N ARG A 40 19.77 6.79 12.66
CA ARG A 40 18.38 6.57 12.23
C ARG A 40 18.31 6.34 10.74
N TYR A 41 17.47 5.40 10.34
CA TYR A 41 17.17 5.13 8.95
C TYR A 41 15.67 4.85 8.80
N LEU A 42 14.98 5.64 7.99
CA LEU A 42 13.61 5.38 7.59
C LEU A 42 13.55 5.09 6.10
N ILE A 43 12.63 4.20 5.75
CA ILE A 43 12.25 3.91 4.38
C ILE A 43 10.74 4.08 4.30
N LEU A 44 10.27 4.68 3.21
CA LEU A 44 8.88 4.55 2.78
C LEU A 44 8.91 3.85 1.43
N ALA A 45 8.57 2.57 1.44
CA ALA A 45 8.54 1.74 0.26
C ALA A 45 7.27 2.01 -0.58
N PRO A 46 7.32 1.85 -1.91
CA PRO A 46 6.13 2.01 -2.75
C PRO A 46 4.99 1.09 -2.32
N THR A 47 5.29 -0.15 -1.94
CA THR A 47 4.29 -1.10 -1.43
C THR A 47 3.64 -0.62 -0.13
N GLU A 48 4.41 -0.04 0.80
CA GLU A 48 3.87 0.50 2.05
C GLU A 48 2.92 1.66 1.77
N TRP A 49 3.29 2.57 0.87
CA TRP A 49 2.43 3.68 0.47
C TRP A 49 1.16 3.21 -0.26
N ASN A 50 1.32 2.31 -1.25
CA ASN A 50 0.22 1.82 -2.08
C ASN A 50 -0.86 1.10 -1.26
N PHE A 51 -0.45 0.37 -0.21
CA PHE A 51 -1.32 -0.45 0.62
C PHE A 51 -1.60 0.15 2.02
N ALA A 52 -1.19 1.40 2.27
CA ALA A 52 -1.54 2.12 3.49
C ALA A 52 -3.07 2.26 3.62
N ALA A 53 -3.55 2.42 4.86
CA ALA A 53 -4.95 2.75 5.12
C ALA A 53 -5.33 4.07 4.41
N GLY A 54 -6.38 4.03 3.58
CA GLY A 54 -6.76 5.18 2.73
C GLY A 54 -5.80 5.48 1.58
N GLY A 55 -4.80 4.63 1.35
CA GLY A 55 -3.84 4.74 0.26
C GLY A 55 -4.43 4.36 -1.11
N PRO A 56 -3.60 4.41 -2.17
CA PRO A 56 -4.02 4.17 -3.56
C PRO A 56 -4.82 2.88 -3.79
N CYS A 57 -4.41 1.75 -3.19
CA CYS A 57 -5.13 0.48 -3.34
C CYS A 57 -6.52 0.54 -2.71
N ALA A 58 -6.64 1.14 -1.53
CA ALA A 58 -7.94 1.33 -0.87
C ALA A 58 -8.87 2.26 -1.67
N ALA A 59 -8.32 3.36 -2.21
CA ALA A 59 -9.08 4.27 -3.08
C ALA A 59 -9.56 3.58 -4.36
N ALA A 60 -8.70 2.75 -4.98
CA ALA A 60 -9.08 1.96 -6.15
C ALA A 60 -10.18 0.94 -5.83
N LEU A 61 -10.10 0.25 -4.69
CA LEU A 61 -11.13 -0.68 -4.23
C LEU A 61 -12.47 0.02 -3.97
N ALA A 62 -12.46 1.23 -3.41
CA ALA A 62 -13.66 2.02 -3.18
C ALA A 62 -14.34 2.49 -4.47
N GLY A 63 -13.58 2.58 -5.58
CA GLY A 63 -14.06 3.07 -6.87
C GLY A 63 -14.54 1.98 -7.83
N ILE A 64 -14.47 0.69 -7.47
CA ILE A 64 -14.90 -0.41 -8.33
C ILE A 64 -16.21 -1.02 -7.87
N GLU A 65 -17.05 -1.42 -8.82
CA GLU A 65 -18.20 -2.27 -8.56
C GLU A 65 -17.75 -3.74 -8.47
N ILE A 66 -18.07 -4.39 -7.35
CA ILE A 66 -17.78 -5.80 -7.15
C ILE A 66 -19.09 -6.57 -7.23
N GLY A 67 -19.29 -7.29 -8.34
CA GLY A 67 -20.48 -8.10 -8.55
C GLY A 67 -20.56 -9.34 -7.63
N PRO A 68 -21.73 -10.02 -7.58
CA PRO A 68 -22.02 -11.11 -6.63
C PRO A 68 -21.28 -12.44 -6.92
N GLY A 69 -20.36 -12.45 -7.89
CA GLY A 69 -19.60 -13.64 -8.30
C GLY A 69 -18.42 -13.93 -7.38
N ASP A 70 -17.20 -13.64 -7.85
CA ASP A 70 -15.95 -13.86 -7.10
C ASP A 70 -15.37 -12.52 -6.61
N PRO A 71 -15.88 -11.95 -5.50
CA PRO A 71 -15.37 -10.71 -4.95
C PRO A 71 -13.90 -10.81 -4.54
N SER A 72 -13.50 -11.96 -3.99
CA SER A 72 -12.11 -12.19 -3.56
C SER A 72 -11.14 -12.21 -4.75
N GLY A 73 -11.51 -12.86 -5.86
CA GLY A 73 -10.72 -12.87 -7.09
C GLY A 73 -10.62 -11.50 -7.75
N THR A 74 -11.72 -10.74 -7.78
CA THR A 74 -11.71 -9.35 -8.27
C THR A 74 -10.76 -8.48 -7.44
N ILE A 75 -10.84 -8.55 -6.11
CA ILE A 75 -9.96 -7.81 -5.21
C ILE A 75 -8.50 -8.25 -5.38
N ARG A 76 -8.22 -9.56 -5.46
CA ARG A 76 -6.86 -10.08 -5.72
C ARG A 76 -6.31 -9.58 -7.05
N ARG A 77 -7.12 -9.56 -8.10
CA ARG A 77 -6.72 -9.05 -9.42
C ARG A 77 -6.38 -7.57 -9.34
N LEU A 78 -7.20 -6.75 -8.68
CA LEU A 78 -6.91 -5.34 -8.49
C LEU A 78 -5.62 -5.16 -7.68
N ALA A 79 -5.45 -5.86 -6.56
CA ALA A 79 -4.24 -5.80 -5.75
C ALA A 79 -2.98 -6.19 -6.55
N SER A 80 -3.09 -7.16 -7.47
CA SER A 80 -1.96 -7.58 -8.32
C SER A 80 -1.49 -6.50 -9.30
N LEU A 81 -2.36 -5.54 -9.67
CA LEU A 81 -1.98 -4.41 -10.52
C LEU A 81 -1.00 -3.45 -9.82
N PHE A 82 -0.96 -3.48 -8.48
CA PHE A 82 0.00 -2.72 -7.68
C PHE A 82 1.34 -3.46 -7.48
N ASP A 83 1.48 -4.68 -8.02
CA ASP A 83 2.69 -5.52 -7.95
C ASP A 83 3.31 -5.59 -6.53
N PRO A 84 2.56 -6.06 -5.51
CA PRO A 84 3.06 -6.16 -4.15
C PRO A 84 4.27 -7.09 -4.08
N CYS A 85 5.34 -6.63 -3.42
CA CYS A 85 6.57 -7.41 -3.25
C CYS A 85 6.49 -8.45 -2.10
N VAL A 86 5.31 -8.64 -1.52
CA VAL A 86 5.02 -9.58 -0.43
C VAL A 86 3.70 -10.29 -0.72
N GLU A 87 3.42 -11.39 -0.02
CA GLU A 87 2.14 -12.10 -0.16
C GLU A 87 0.95 -11.20 0.20
N CYS A 88 -0.04 -11.10 -0.69
CA CYS A 88 -1.31 -10.44 -0.43
C CYS A 88 -2.42 -11.45 -0.14
N ARG A 89 -2.96 -11.40 1.08
CA ARG A 89 -4.16 -12.15 1.47
C ARG A 89 -5.39 -11.26 1.36
N VAL A 90 -6.49 -11.83 0.84
CA VAL A 90 -7.78 -11.16 0.72
C VAL A 90 -8.81 -11.94 1.53
N GLU A 91 -9.51 -11.24 2.41
CA GLU A 91 -10.64 -11.74 3.18
C GLU A 91 -11.85 -10.84 2.90
N VAL A 92 -12.94 -11.43 2.43
CA VAL A 92 -14.21 -10.73 2.22
C VAL A 92 -15.14 -11.07 3.37
N ARG A 93 -15.66 -10.05 4.04
CA ARG A 93 -16.64 -10.19 5.12
C ARG A 93 -17.96 -9.63 4.63
N GLY A 94 -18.98 -10.48 4.54
CA GLY A 94 -20.35 -10.01 4.33
C GLY A 94 -20.84 -9.27 5.57
N THR A 95 -21.60 -8.20 5.39
CA THR A 95 -22.45 -7.71 6.47
C THR A 95 -23.58 -8.71 6.63
N ALA A 96 -23.79 -9.23 7.85
CA ALA A 96 -24.94 -10.09 8.11
C ALA A 96 -26.22 -9.30 7.81
N GLY A 97 -26.92 -9.69 6.75
CA GLY A 97 -28.25 -9.17 6.46
C GLY A 97 -29.17 -9.52 7.63
N GLY A 98 -29.91 -8.53 8.14
CA GLY A 98 -30.99 -8.75 9.08
C GLY A 98 -31.98 -9.76 8.49
N ALA A 99 -32.37 -10.74 9.30
CA ALA A 99 -33.47 -11.62 8.99
C ALA A 99 -34.75 -10.77 8.82
N ASP A 100 -35.25 -10.63 7.59
CA ASP A 100 -36.67 -10.42 7.33
C ASP A 100 -37.22 -11.77 6.90
N ASP A 101 -37.61 -12.54 7.90
CA ASP A 101 -38.33 -13.81 7.78
C ASP A 101 -39.79 -13.47 7.41
N ARG A 102 -40.03 -13.13 6.13
CA ARG A 102 -41.39 -13.11 5.58
C ARG A 102 -41.70 -14.47 4.99
N GLN A 103 -42.23 -15.30 5.87
CA GLN A 103 -43.04 -16.43 5.50
C GLN A 103 -44.37 -15.94 4.89
N GLU A 104 -44.49 -16.04 3.57
CA GLU A 104 -45.73 -16.11 2.80
C GLU A 104 -45.46 -17.15 1.70
N GLY A 105 -46.20 -18.22 1.47
CA GLY A 105 -47.52 -18.61 1.93
C GLY A 105 -48.14 -19.49 0.84
N SER A 106 -48.69 -20.64 1.27
CA SER A 106 -49.57 -21.59 0.56
C SER A 106 -48.97 -22.62 -0.40
#